data_AF-A0AAV6HWC9-F1
#
_entry.id   AF-A0AAV6HWC9-F1
#
_cell.length_a   1.000
_cell.length_b   1.000
_cell.length_c   1.000
_cell.angle_alpha   90.00
_cell.angle_beta   90.00
_cell.angle_gamma   90.00
#
_symmetry.space_group_name_H-M   'P 1'
#
loop_
_entity.id
_entity.type
_entity.pdbx_description
1 polymer ?
#
loop_
_entity_poly.entity_id
_entity_poly.type
_entity_poly.pdbx_seq_one_letter_code
_entity_poly.pdbx_strand_id
1 'polypeptide(L)'
;MEINWESLMYVVLAVGSEIWTARQPIVEDVVHRIFDALWGFASQGLRILWRLIAAPVLLDQGQAVVDLQKIEEELKTQIKGVEAENEVLKEKNGAMEKQVVDLQKMEEVLKTKVKEVEAENEMLSKRNEKVVHLQKREEELKEEIKELKTESKELKLESKEVKKEIKEVEAEKEVMRKRNEVSEKKVGDLLKIEEELKIEIKELKTELRELKKEIKEVEAKNEVLRNKNEVLRNRNEVMEKKVVDLQKIEEQLKTEKNNINEVAAKNEVLLKNYINDAVAKNEVLRKRNEELDKKVVDLQMTEEELKKKIEEVGAEDKVLRENNEAMEKKFFLLQVPLSGQCQGISDGQSLSLTFEAKLSFSFLQLCIDSSVEQLLSISLTYGDISGMRLITLLSFYSNRARYGPYGTGFGSTVSIPIEGSVLAGFHGRAGLYLDSFGVLVAPKVLSSSHKFVL
;
A
#
# COMPACT_ATOMS: atom_id res chain seq x y z
N MET A 1 -152.69 -45.43 2.45
CA MET A 1 -153.55 -44.33 2.91
C MET A 1 -154.09 -43.67 1.65
N GLU A 2 -155.23 -44.12 1.12
CA GLU A 2 -156.58 -43.65 1.51
C GLU A 2 -156.66 -42.13 1.35
N ILE A 3 -157.44 -41.51 0.44
CA ILE A 3 -158.86 -41.65 0.03
C ILE A 3 -158.95 -41.02 -1.40
N ASN A 4 -159.37 -41.71 -2.46
CA ASN A 4 -160.73 -41.92 -2.98
C ASN A 4 -161.53 -40.66 -3.42
N TRP A 5 -161.70 -40.49 -4.74
CA TRP A 5 -162.87 -39.88 -5.40
C TRP A 5 -163.12 -40.56 -6.77
N GLU A 6 -163.21 -41.91 -6.77
CA GLU A 6 -163.49 -42.73 -7.96
C GLU A 6 -164.85 -43.48 -7.83
N SER A 7 -165.91 -42.84 -7.35
CA SER A 7 -167.23 -43.49 -7.23
C SER A 7 -168.42 -42.60 -7.60
N LEU A 8 -168.32 -41.95 -8.77
CA LEU A 8 -169.47 -41.70 -9.65
C LEU A 8 -169.29 -42.50 -10.96
N MET A 9 -169.16 -43.78 -10.70
CA MET A 9 -169.25 -44.93 -11.56
C MET A 9 -170.66 -45.03 -12.17
N TYR A 10 -170.71 -45.14 -13.51
CA TYR A 10 -171.48 -46.16 -14.25
C TYR A 10 -173.01 -46.09 -14.42
N VAL A 11 -173.44 -46.78 -15.50
CA VAL A 11 -174.79 -47.13 -16.01
C VAL A 11 -175.29 -46.12 -17.05
N VAL A 12 -174.91 -46.19 -18.34
CA VAL A 12 -175.38 -47.07 -19.44
C VAL A 12 -174.45 -46.73 -20.64
N LEU A 13 -173.74 -47.57 -21.39
CA LEU A 13 -173.68 -49.02 -21.60
C LEU A 13 -172.33 -49.38 -22.25
N ALA A 14 -171.74 -50.46 -21.74
CA ALA A 14 -170.76 -51.29 -22.43
C ALA A 14 -171.48 -52.33 -23.33
N VAL A 15 -170.67 -53.07 -24.13
CA VAL A 15 -171.00 -54.30 -24.91
C VAL A 15 -171.58 -54.03 -26.29
N GLY A 16 -171.11 -54.56 -27.42
CA GLY A 16 -170.07 -55.55 -27.81
C GLY A 16 -169.99 -55.52 -29.35
N SER A 17 -169.12 -56.20 -30.10
CA SER A 17 -168.13 -57.24 -29.87
C SER A 17 -167.25 -57.34 -31.14
N GLU A 18 -166.02 -57.84 -31.01
CA GLU A 18 -165.30 -58.50 -32.11
C GLU A 18 -165.96 -59.84 -32.49
N ILE A 19 -165.39 -60.50 -33.52
CA ILE A 19 -165.51 -61.91 -33.98
C ILE A 19 -166.33 -62.09 -35.28
N TRP A 20 -165.68 -62.27 -36.45
CA TRP A 20 -165.33 -63.60 -36.99
C TRP A 20 -164.62 -63.57 -38.37
N THR A 21 -163.72 -64.54 -38.52
CA THR A 21 -162.94 -64.98 -39.68
C THR A 21 -163.67 -66.02 -40.54
N ALA A 22 -163.30 -66.10 -41.83
CA ALA A 22 -163.29 -67.30 -42.70
C ALA A 22 -164.62 -67.96 -43.17
N ARG A 23 -165.04 -67.69 -44.42
CA ARG A 23 -165.40 -68.70 -45.45
C ARG A 23 -165.94 -68.04 -46.74
N GLN A 24 -165.45 -68.58 -47.86
CA GLN A 24 -166.10 -68.76 -49.16
C GLN A 24 -166.15 -67.59 -50.19
N PRO A 25 -165.88 -67.92 -51.47
CA PRO A 25 -165.91 -67.01 -52.62
C PRO A 25 -167.33 -66.93 -53.23
N ILE A 26 -167.54 -66.10 -54.28
CA ILE A 26 -168.76 -66.03 -55.12
C ILE A 26 -169.89 -65.15 -54.56
N VAL A 27 -169.87 -63.82 -54.77
CA VAL A 27 -171.09 -62.99 -54.78
C VAL A 27 -170.91 -61.73 -55.67
N GLU A 28 -170.36 -61.89 -56.88
CA GLU A 28 -170.45 -60.88 -57.96
C GLU A 28 -171.65 -61.14 -58.90
N ASP A 29 -172.53 -62.11 -58.58
CA ASP A 29 -173.71 -62.46 -59.39
C ASP A 29 -174.99 -62.64 -58.54
N VAL A 30 -174.98 -62.18 -57.28
CA VAL A 30 -176.07 -62.35 -56.30
C VAL A 30 -176.48 -61.04 -55.61
N VAL A 31 -175.63 -60.00 -55.52
CA VAL A 31 -176.05 -58.65 -55.02
C VAL A 31 -176.83 -57.87 -56.07
N HIS A 32 -176.55 -58.10 -57.36
CA HIS A 32 -177.39 -57.66 -58.48
C HIS A 32 -178.57 -58.61 -58.81
N ARG A 33 -178.72 -59.75 -58.09
CA ARG A 33 -179.90 -60.66 -58.18
C ARG A 33 -180.73 -60.77 -56.89
N ILE A 34 -180.31 -60.12 -55.80
CA ILE A 34 -181.05 -60.00 -54.53
C ILE A 34 -181.55 -58.56 -54.31
N PHE A 35 -180.98 -57.52 -54.93
CA PHE A 35 -181.57 -56.17 -54.92
C PHE A 35 -182.69 -55.99 -55.98
N ASP A 36 -182.76 -56.90 -56.97
CA ASP A 36 -183.94 -57.15 -57.82
C ASP A 36 -184.94 -58.16 -57.18
N ALA A 37 -184.71 -58.60 -55.94
CA ALA A 37 -185.61 -59.50 -55.19
C ALA A 37 -185.91 -59.07 -53.73
N LEU A 38 -185.25 -58.03 -53.21
CA LEU A 38 -185.62 -57.28 -51.99
C LEU A 38 -186.30 -55.93 -52.32
N TRP A 39 -186.66 -55.79 -53.59
CA TRP A 39 -187.86 -55.15 -54.10
C TRP A 39 -189.12 -56.05 -53.96
N GLY A 40 -189.13 -57.05 -53.05
CA GLY A 40 -190.15 -58.12 -53.05
C GLY A 40 -191.05 -58.28 -51.82
N PHE A 41 -190.73 -57.74 -50.64
CA PHE A 41 -191.45 -58.06 -49.39
C PHE A 41 -191.59 -56.93 -48.33
N ALA A 42 -191.53 -55.67 -48.74
CA ALA A 42 -192.33 -54.60 -48.11
C ALA A 42 -193.31 -53.95 -49.11
N SER A 43 -193.63 -54.73 -50.15
CA SER A 43 -194.86 -54.64 -50.94
C SER A 43 -195.89 -55.62 -50.36
N GLN A 44 -196.57 -55.24 -49.27
CA GLN A 44 -197.83 -55.84 -48.80
C GLN A 44 -198.75 -54.78 -48.15
N GLY A 45 -199.09 -53.78 -48.95
CA GLY A 45 -200.07 -52.73 -48.66
C GLY A 45 -200.09 -51.75 -49.84
N LEU A 46 -200.21 -52.23 -51.09
CA LEU A 46 -201.48 -52.71 -51.65
C LEU A 46 -202.67 -51.93 -51.07
N ARG A 47 -203.27 -51.04 -51.85
CA ARG A 47 -204.32 -51.42 -52.80
C ARG A 47 -205.43 -52.30 -52.16
N ILE A 48 -205.84 -51.93 -50.95
CA ILE A 48 -207.20 -52.01 -50.40
C ILE A 48 -207.39 -50.67 -49.65
N LEU A 49 -207.75 -49.56 -50.30
CA LEU A 49 -209.15 -49.21 -50.54
C LEU A 49 -209.30 -48.18 -51.68
N TRP A 50 -208.91 -48.55 -52.91
CA TRP A 50 -209.51 -47.98 -54.11
C TRP A 50 -210.76 -48.83 -54.43
N ARG A 51 -211.94 -48.42 -53.93
CA ARG A 51 -213.32 -48.65 -54.45
C ARG A 51 -214.37 -48.75 -53.33
N LEU A 52 -215.08 -47.63 -53.11
CA LEU A 52 -216.42 -47.42 -52.51
C LEU A 52 -216.38 -45.96 -52.03
N ILE A 53 -217.16 -44.96 -52.46
CA ILE A 53 -218.35 -44.77 -53.29
C ILE A 53 -218.22 -43.29 -53.73
N ALA A 54 -218.12 -43.00 -55.02
CA ALA A 54 -219.14 -42.28 -55.79
C ALA A 54 -219.71 -41.00 -55.11
N ALA A 55 -219.58 -39.86 -55.81
CA ALA A 55 -220.64 -38.88 -56.13
C ALA A 55 -221.72 -38.46 -55.08
N PRO A 56 -222.43 -37.34 -55.26
CA PRO A 56 -222.09 -36.08 -55.91
C PRO A 56 -222.42 -34.87 -54.97
N VAL A 57 -222.34 -33.66 -55.54
CA VAL A 57 -223.14 -32.48 -55.16
C VAL A 57 -222.60 -31.55 -54.05
N LEU A 58 -222.08 -30.43 -54.57
CA LEU A 58 -222.23 -29.01 -54.17
C LEU A 58 -221.88 -28.51 -52.76
N LEU A 59 -221.25 -27.33 -52.81
CA LEU A 59 -221.24 -26.18 -51.89
C LEU A 59 -220.02 -25.97 -50.97
N ASP A 60 -219.09 -25.18 -51.53
CA ASP A 60 -218.63 -23.85 -51.04
C ASP A 60 -217.20 -23.71 -50.47
N GLN A 61 -216.63 -22.53 -50.72
CA GLN A 61 -215.22 -22.19 -50.99
C GLN A 61 -214.30 -21.99 -49.75
N GLY A 62 -212.96 -21.81 -49.95
CA GLY A 62 -212.21 -20.87 -49.07
C GLY A 62 -210.71 -21.03 -48.77
N GLN A 63 -210.37 -21.63 -47.62
CA GLN A 63 -209.37 -21.00 -46.72
C GLN A 63 -208.10 -21.82 -46.36
N ALA A 64 -207.96 -23.10 -46.73
CA ALA A 64 -206.91 -23.97 -46.16
C ALA A 64 -205.55 -24.02 -46.92
N VAL A 65 -205.42 -23.42 -48.11
CA VAL A 65 -204.20 -23.56 -48.95
C VAL A 65 -203.14 -22.49 -48.66
N VAL A 66 -203.50 -21.37 -48.02
CA VAL A 66 -202.59 -20.22 -47.78
C VAL A 66 -201.63 -20.45 -46.60
N ASP A 67 -202.06 -21.19 -45.57
CA ASP A 67 -201.26 -21.34 -44.34
C ASP A 67 -200.04 -22.27 -44.51
N LEU A 68 -200.14 -23.26 -45.41
CA LEU A 68 -199.05 -24.21 -45.65
C LEU A 68 -197.88 -23.63 -46.46
N GLN A 69 -198.12 -22.64 -47.33
CA GLN A 69 -197.03 -21.96 -48.07
C GLN A 69 -196.21 -21.02 -47.17
N LYS A 70 -196.78 -20.54 -46.07
CA LYS A 70 -196.12 -19.58 -45.17
C LYS A 70 -195.03 -20.23 -44.31
N ILE A 71 -195.24 -21.48 -43.91
CA ILE A 71 -194.30 -22.25 -43.07
C ILE A 71 -193.04 -22.66 -43.86
N GLU A 72 -193.17 -22.93 -45.17
CA GLU A 72 -192.03 -23.32 -46.00
C GLU A 72 -191.02 -22.17 -46.19
N GLU A 73 -191.51 -20.94 -46.34
CA GLU A 73 -190.66 -19.74 -46.45
C GLU A 73 -189.93 -19.42 -45.13
N GLU A 74 -190.57 -19.63 -43.97
CA GLU A 74 -189.94 -19.45 -42.65
C GLU A 74 -188.79 -20.44 -42.38
N LEU A 75 -188.94 -21.71 -42.77
CA LEU A 75 -187.88 -22.70 -42.60
C LEU A 75 -186.67 -22.42 -43.51
N LYS A 76 -186.89 -21.96 -44.75
CA LYS A 76 -185.80 -21.55 -45.65
C LYS A 76 -185.02 -20.34 -45.13
N THR A 77 -185.68 -19.43 -44.42
CA THR A 77 -184.99 -18.26 -43.83
C THR A 77 -184.12 -18.65 -42.64
N GLN A 78 -184.55 -19.60 -41.80
CA GLN A 78 -183.73 -20.08 -40.67
C GLN A 78 -182.50 -20.87 -41.13
N ILE A 79 -182.64 -21.74 -42.14
CA ILE A 79 -181.50 -22.50 -42.67
C ILE A 79 -180.41 -21.55 -43.21
N LYS A 80 -180.80 -20.50 -43.94
CA LYS A 80 -179.86 -19.46 -44.41
C LYS A 80 -179.18 -18.71 -43.27
N GLY A 81 -179.89 -18.50 -42.15
CA GLY A 81 -179.33 -17.87 -40.95
C GLY A 81 -178.24 -18.74 -40.29
N VAL A 82 -178.49 -20.05 -40.17
CA VAL A 82 -177.54 -21.00 -39.59
C VAL A 82 -176.32 -21.20 -40.50
N GLU A 83 -176.51 -21.22 -41.82
CA GLU A 83 -175.40 -21.25 -42.78
C GLU A 83 -174.51 -20.00 -42.65
N ALA A 84 -175.10 -18.82 -42.44
CA ALA A 84 -174.34 -17.58 -42.22
C ALA A 84 -173.59 -17.59 -40.88
N GLU A 85 -174.18 -18.11 -39.80
CA GLU A 85 -173.49 -18.24 -38.51
C GLU A 85 -172.31 -19.23 -38.56
N ASN A 86 -172.45 -20.33 -39.30
CA ASN A 86 -171.36 -21.30 -39.50
C ASN A 86 -170.19 -20.71 -40.31
N GLU A 87 -170.46 -19.85 -41.29
CA GLU A 87 -169.40 -19.12 -42.00
C GLU A 87 -168.66 -18.16 -41.06
N VAL A 88 -169.36 -17.40 -40.21
CA VAL A 88 -168.73 -16.52 -39.21
C VAL A 88 -167.89 -17.31 -38.20
N LEU A 89 -168.35 -18.48 -37.78
CA LEU A 89 -167.59 -19.35 -36.88
C LEU A 89 -166.34 -19.94 -37.54
N LYS A 90 -166.40 -20.29 -38.83
CA LYS A 90 -165.21 -20.69 -39.59
C LYS A 90 -164.19 -19.56 -39.68
N GLU A 91 -164.63 -18.33 -39.95
CA GLU A 91 -163.72 -17.18 -39.97
C GLU A 91 -163.06 -16.93 -38.60
N LYS A 92 -163.83 -17.02 -37.51
CA LYS A 92 -163.30 -16.89 -36.14
C LYS A 92 -162.33 -18.02 -35.78
N ASN A 93 -162.61 -19.26 -36.15
CA ASN A 93 -161.69 -20.38 -35.95
C ASN A 93 -160.39 -20.17 -36.75
N GLY A 94 -160.49 -19.74 -38.01
CA GLY A 94 -159.32 -19.39 -38.82
C GLY A 94 -158.50 -18.23 -38.22
N ALA A 95 -159.15 -17.26 -37.58
CA ALA A 95 -158.47 -16.17 -36.87
C ALA A 95 -157.76 -16.65 -35.58
N MET A 96 -158.39 -17.54 -34.82
CA MET A 96 -157.77 -18.16 -33.63
C MET A 96 -156.57 -19.04 -34.01
N GLU A 97 -156.67 -19.83 -35.07
CA GLU A 97 -155.54 -20.61 -35.58
C GLU A 97 -154.35 -19.71 -35.95
N LYS A 98 -154.60 -18.56 -36.59
CA LYS A 98 -153.54 -17.56 -36.86
C LYS A 98 -152.91 -17.01 -35.57
N GLN A 99 -153.69 -16.69 -34.55
CA GLN A 99 -153.17 -16.21 -33.26
C GLN A 99 -152.33 -17.27 -32.54
N VAL A 100 -152.76 -18.53 -32.56
CA VAL A 100 -151.98 -19.64 -31.98
C VAL A 100 -150.64 -19.80 -32.69
N VAL A 101 -150.63 -19.71 -34.03
CA VAL A 101 -149.39 -19.74 -34.82
C VAL A 101 -148.47 -18.58 -34.49
N ASP A 102 -148.99 -17.36 -34.30
CA ASP A 102 -148.17 -16.20 -33.96
C ASP A 102 -147.64 -16.25 -32.51
N LEU A 103 -148.43 -16.77 -31.57
CA LEU A 103 -147.95 -17.04 -30.20
C LEU A 103 -146.87 -18.12 -30.17
N GLN A 104 -147.01 -19.19 -30.98
CA GLN A 104 -145.97 -20.21 -31.13
C GLN A 104 -144.68 -19.62 -31.72
N LYS A 105 -144.77 -18.75 -32.73
CA LYS A 105 -143.59 -18.02 -33.23
C LYS A 105 -142.95 -17.16 -32.15
N MET A 106 -143.75 -16.46 -31.33
CA MET A 106 -143.25 -15.62 -30.26
C MET A 106 -142.60 -16.46 -29.14
N GLU A 107 -143.16 -17.62 -28.81
CA GLU A 107 -142.57 -18.57 -27.86
C GLU A 107 -141.21 -19.07 -28.36
N GLU A 108 -141.11 -19.41 -29.65
CA GLU A 108 -139.82 -19.80 -30.26
C GLU A 108 -138.80 -18.66 -30.20
N VAL A 109 -139.20 -17.41 -30.49
CA VAL A 109 -138.34 -16.22 -30.35
C VAL A 109 -137.92 -15.97 -28.89
N LEU A 110 -138.79 -16.24 -27.92
CA LEU A 110 -138.45 -16.12 -26.51
C LEU A 110 -137.48 -17.22 -26.06
N LYS A 111 -137.66 -18.47 -26.51
CA LYS A 111 -136.73 -19.56 -26.25
C LYS A 111 -135.33 -19.26 -26.81
N THR A 112 -135.22 -18.67 -27.99
CA THR A 112 -133.91 -18.27 -28.54
C THR A 112 -133.25 -17.19 -27.69
N LYS A 113 -134.00 -16.17 -27.27
CA LYS A 113 -133.47 -15.11 -26.39
C LYS A 113 -133.04 -15.62 -25.02
N VAL A 114 -133.77 -16.57 -24.43
CA VAL A 114 -133.36 -17.19 -23.16
C VAL A 114 -132.01 -17.91 -23.32
N LYS A 115 -131.81 -18.66 -24.41
CA LYS A 115 -130.52 -19.30 -24.71
C LYS A 115 -129.39 -18.29 -24.91
N GLU A 116 -129.66 -17.16 -25.55
CA GLU A 116 -128.68 -16.08 -25.71
C GLU A 116 -128.27 -15.49 -24.35
N VAL A 117 -129.24 -15.23 -23.46
CA VAL A 117 -128.98 -14.72 -22.11
C VAL A 117 -128.23 -15.74 -21.25
N GLU A 118 -128.56 -17.03 -21.36
CA GLU A 118 -127.82 -18.10 -20.69
C GLU A 118 -126.36 -18.16 -21.16
N ALA A 119 -126.13 -18.06 -22.47
CA ALA A 119 -124.78 -18.00 -23.04
C ALA A 119 -124.02 -16.75 -22.59
N GLU A 120 -124.67 -15.58 -22.52
CA GLU A 120 -124.09 -14.35 -21.98
C GLU A 120 -123.74 -14.47 -20.50
N ASN A 121 -124.60 -15.10 -19.70
CA ASN A 121 -124.34 -15.34 -18.28
C ASN A 121 -123.17 -16.31 -18.06
N GLU A 122 -123.04 -17.36 -18.88
CA GLU A 122 -121.88 -18.24 -18.83
C GLU A 122 -120.59 -17.49 -19.19
N MET A 123 -120.65 -16.60 -20.18
CA MET A 123 -119.53 -15.73 -20.56
C MET A 123 -119.19 -14.72 -19.46
N LEU A 124 -120.20 -14.15 -18.77
CA LEU A 124 -120.00 -13.28 -17.61
C LEU A 124 -119.36 -14.04 -16.43
N SER A 125 -119.76 -15.29 -16.19
CA SER A 125 -119.12 -16.15 -15.19
C SER A 125 -117.64 -16.35 -15.49
N LYS A 126 -117.29 -16.70 -16.74
CA LYS A 126 -115.88 -16.84 -17.18
C LYS A 126 -115.09 -15.54 -17.08
N ARG A 127 -115.73 -14.38 -17.31
CA ARG A 127 -115.08 -13.07 -17.10
C ARG A 127 -114.86 -12.79 -15.61
N ASN A 128 -115.82 -13.11 -14.74
CA ASN A 128 -115.68 -12.94 -13.30
C ASN A 128 -114.54 -13.79 -12.74
N GLU A 129 -114.38 -15.04 -13.20
CA GLU A 129 -113.23 -15.87 -12.83
C GLU A 129 -111.89 -15.21 -13.20
N LYS A 130 -111.79 -14.63 -14.41
CA LYS A 130 -110.58 -13.86 -14.80
C LYS A 130 -110.34 -12.65 -13.91
N VAL A 131 -111.39 -11.93 -13.52
CA VAL A 131 -111.27 -10.78 -12.60
C VAL A 131 -110.72 -11.23 -11.24
N VAL A 132 -111.17 -12.37 -10.71
CA VAL A 132 -110.63 -12.94 -9.46
C VAL A 132 -109.14 -13.29 -9.60
N HIS A 133 -108.73 -13.88 -10.72
CA HIS A 133 -107.31 -14.14 -10.99
C HIS A 133 -106.48 -12.84 -11.09
N LEU A 134 -107.02 -11.81 -11.73
CA LEU A 134 -106.35 -10.50 -11.82
C LEU A 134 -106.24 -9.82 -10.46
N GLN A 135 -107.26 -9.90 -9.61
CA GLN A 135 -107.21 -9.40 -8.24
C GLN A 135 -106.12 -10.12 -7.43
N LYS A 136 -106.03 -11.45 -7.55
CA LYS A 136 -104.95 -12.21 -6.91
C LYS A 136 -103.57 -11.73 -7.39
N ARG A 137 -103.40 -11.53 -8.70
CA ARG A 137 -102.14 -11.00 -9.25
C ARG A 137 -101.85 -9.57 -8.79
N GLU A 138 -102.87 -8.74 -8.63
CA GLU A 138 -102.73 -7.38 -8.10
C GLU A 138 -102.20 -7.41 -6.66
N GLU A 139 -102.71 -8.31 -5.82
CA GLU A 139 -102.22 -8.47 -4.45
C GLU A 139 -100.78 -9.04 -4.42
N GLU A 140 -100.45 -10.02 -5.27
CA GLU A 140 -99.07 -10.52 -5.41
C GLU A 140 -98.10 -9.39 -5.81
N LEU A 141 -98.48 -8.58 -6.80
CA LEU A 141 -97.67 -7.44 -7.23
C LEU A 141 -97.54 -6.37 -6.14
N LYS A 142 -98.57 -6.16 -5.31
CA LYS A 142 -98.48 -5.25 -4.16
C LYS A 142 -97.48 -5.72 -3.13
N GLU A 143 -97.43 -7.02 -2.84
CA GLU A 143 -96.42 -7.59 -1.93
C GLU A 143 -95.02 -7.50 -2.53
N GLU A 144 -94.84 -7.83 -3.80
CA GLU A 144 -93.55 -7.69 -4.50
C GLU A 144 -93.06 -6.22 -4.49
N ILE A 145 -93.96 -5.26 -4.69
CA ILE A 145 -93.65 -3.82 -4.58
C ILE A 145 -93.25 -3.44 -3.13
N LYS A 146 -93.83 -4.06 -2.10
CA LYS A 146 -93.44 -3.80 -0.71
C LYS A 146 -92.04 -4.34 -0.42
N GLU A 147 -91.73 -5.56 -0.88
CA GLU A 147 -90.41 -6.18 -0.76
C GLU A 147 -89.33 -5.35 -1.47
N LEU A 148 -89.58 -4.95 -2.73
CA LEU A 148 -88.67 -4.08 -3.47
C LEU A 148 -88.49 -2.71 -2.79
N LYS A 149 -89.53 -2.19 -2.13
CA LYS A 149 -89.42 -0.95 -1.34
C LYS A 149 -88.57 -1.13 -0.09
N THR A 150 -88.61 -2.28 0.57
CA THR A 150 -87.75 -2.56 1.73
C THR A 150 -86.30 -2.74 1.29
N GLU A 151 -86.06 -3.52 0.24
CA GLU A 151 -84.72 -3.74 -0.32
C GLU A 151 -84.09 -2.42 -0.83
N SER A 152 -84.87 -1.57 -1.51
CA SER A 152 -84.41 -0.24 -1.93
C SER A 152 -84.04 0.67 -0.75
N LYS A 153 -84.65 0.50 0.43
CA LYS A 153 -84.27 1.25 1.64
C LYS A 153 -82.98 0.71 2.24
N GLU A 154 -82.80 -0.60 2.26
CA GLU A 154 -81.58 -1.25 2.76
C GLU A 154 -80.37 -0.87 1.90
N LEU A 155 -80.48 -0.99 0.58
CA LEU A 155 -79.42 -0.55 -0.36
C LEU A 155 -79.08 0.94 -0.21
N LYS A 156 -80.05 1.79 0.14
CA LYS A 156 -79.80 3.21 0.43
C LYS A 156 -79.02 3.41 1.73
N LEU A 157 -79.22 2.55 2.73
CA LEU A 157 -78.46 2.60 3.98
C LEU A 157 -77.03 2.11 3.73
N GLU A 158 -76.86 0.97 3.07
CA GLU A 158 -75.54 0.45 2.70
C GLU A 158 -74.76 1.46 1.83
N SER A 159 -75.39 2.07 0.84
CA SER A 159 -74.75 3.12 0.03
C SER A 159 -74.31 4.33 0.85
N LYS A 160 -75.00 4.66 1.96
CA LYS A 160 -74.56 5.72 2.87
C LYS A 160 -73.38 5.29 3.73
N GLU A 161 -73.33 4.03 4.15
CA GLU A 161 -72.25 3.47 4.94
C GLU A 161 -70.95 3.37 4.13
N VAL A 162 -71.02 2.80 2.92
CA VAL A 162 -69.89 2.77 1.97
C VAL A 162 -69.36 4.18 1.68
N LYS A 163 -70.25 5.18 1.56
CA LYS A 163 -69.84 6.59 1.39
C LYS A 163 -69.10 7.17 2.60
N LYS A 164 -69.34 6.68 3.81
CA LYS A 164 -68.58 7.07 5.00
C LYS A 164 -67.21 6.41 4.98
N GLU A 165 -67.16 5.10 4.73
CA GLU A 165 -65.90 4.35 4.63
C GLU A 165 -64.97 4.94 3.57
N ILE A 166 -65.49 5.30 2.39
CA ILE A 166 -64.70 5.97 1.35
C ILE A 166 -64.06 7.26 1.87
N LYS A 167 -64.81 8.09 2.62
CA LYS A 167 -64.28 9.35 3.18
C LYS A 167 -63.20 9.10 4.22
N GLU A 168 -63.34 8.06 5.03
CA GLU A 168 -62.33 7.66 6.01
C GLU A 168 -61.05 7.19 5.32
N VAL A 169 -61.16 6.34 4.31
CA VAL A 169 -60.03 5.88 3.49
C VAL A 169 -59.35 7.05 2.76
N GLU A 170 -60.12 8.00 2.23
CA GLU A 170 -59.57 9.23 1.62
C GLU A 170 -58.79 10.07 2.64
N ALA A 171 -59.29 10.19 3.87
CA ALA A 171 -58.59 10.89 4.94
C ALA A 171 -57.29 10.17 5.35
N GLU A 172 -57.32 8.84 5.49
CA GLU A 172 -56.13 8.04 5.78
C GLU A 172 -55.09 8.13 4.66
N LYS A 173 -55.52 8.10 3.40
CA LYS A 173 -54.65 8.29 2.24
C LYS A 173 -53.92 9.64 2.30
N GLU A 174 -54.60 10.72 2.67
CA GLU A 174 -53.97 12.03 2.82
C GLU A 174 -52.99 12.09 4.00
N VAL A 175 -53.30 11.43 5.12
CA VAL A 175 -52.34 11.29 6.24
C VAL A 175 -51.09 10.55 5.79
N MET A 176 -51.25 9.46 5.05
CA MET A 176 -50.13 8.68 4.52
C MET A 176 -49.31 9.49 3.51
N ARG A 177 -49.96 10.29 2.65
CA ARG A 177 -49.26 11.21 1.74
C ARG A 177 -48.37 12.19 2.50
N LYS A 178 -48.91 12.85 3.53
CA LYS A 178 -48.13 13.78 4.38
C LYS A 178 -46.97 13.08 5.09
N ARG A 179 -47.19 11.86 5.59
CA ARG A 179 -46.13 11.06 6.22
C ARG A 179 -45.00 10.72 5.23
N ASN A 180 -45.35 10.40 3.98
CA ASN A 180 -44.37 10.16 2.93
C ASN A 180 -43.59 11.43 2.60
N GLU A 181 -44.26 12.58 2.44
CA GLU A 181 -43.59 13.87 2.20
C GLU A 181 -42.59 14.22 3.32
N VAL A 182 -42.95 13.99 4.58
CA VAL A 182 -42.02 14.16 5.73
C VAL A 182 -40.85 13.19 5.64
N SER A 183 -41.10 11.93 5.24
CA SER A 183 -40.04 10.92 5.12
C SER A 183 -39.08 11.25 3.98
N GLU A 184 -39.58 11.72 2.84
CA GLU A 184 -38.77 12.20 1.71
C GLU A 184 -37.87 13.37 2.12
N LYS A 185 -38.40 14.34 2.87
CA LYS A 185 -37.58 15.44 3.42
C LYS A 185 -36.46 14.94 4.32
N LYS A 186 -36.75 14.02 5.24
CA LYS A 186 -35.74 13.41 6.12
C LYS A 186 -34.67 12.68 5.32
N VAL A 187 -35.05 11.94 4.28
CA VAL A 187 -34.09 11.28 3.39
C VAL A 187 -33.21 12.31 2.68
N GLY A 188 -33.79 13.41 2.19
CA GLY A 188 -33.04 14.51 1.59
C GLY A 188 -32.03 15.16 2.55
N ASP A 189 -32.40 15.36 3.81
CA ASP A 189 -31.48 15.92 4.82
C ASP A 189 -30.37 14.93 5.19
N LEU A 190 -30.68 13.63 5.28
CA LEU A 190 -29.67 12.58 5.48
C LEU A 190 -28.67 12.50 4.32
N LEU A 191 -29.13 12.67 3.08
CA LEU A 191 -28.24 12.70 1.91
C LEU A 191 -27.27 13.88 1.94
N LYS A 192 -27.71 15.07 2.38
CA LYS A 192 -26.81 16.23 2.56
C LYS A 192 -25.74 15.96 3.61
N ILE A 193 -26.13 15.38 4.75
CA ILE A 193 -25.19 14.97 5.80
C ILE A 193 -24.19 13.93 5.28
N GLU A 194 -24.65 12.96 4.47
CA GLU A 194 -23.78 11.97 3.85
C GLU A 194 -22.74 12.62 2.92
N GLU A 195 -23.14 13.62 2.14
CA GLU A 195 -22.23 14.38 1.28
C GLU A 195 -21.21 15.20 2.08
N GLU A 196 -21.64 15.88 3.15
CA GLU A 196 -20.76 16.62 4.07
C GLU A 196 -19.72 15.69 4.70
N LEU A 197 -20.15 14.56 5.26
CA LEU A 197 -19.24 13.55 5.83
C LEU A 197 -18.28 12.98 4.79
N LYS A 198 -18.71 12.80 3.53
CA LYS A 198 -17.81 12.37 2.45
C LYS A 198 -16.72 13.40 2.15
N ILE A 199 -17.00 14.69 2.28
CA ILE A 199 -16.00 15.75 2.12
C ILE A 199 -15.01 15.71 3.28
N GLU A 200 -15.49 15.67 4.51
CA GLU A 200 -14.65 15.63 5.72
C GLU A 200 -13.72 14.39 5.74
N ILE A 201 -14.25 13.22 5.34
CA ILE A 201 -13.42 12.00 5.19
C ILE A 201 -12.33 12.19 4.13
N LYS A 202 -12.59 12.91 3.04
CA LYS A 202 -11.57 13.18 2.01
C LYS A 202 -10.48 14.10 2.56
N GLU A 203 -10.85 15.12 3.32
CA GLU A 203 -9.93 16.07 3.97
C GLU A 203 -9.03 15.36 5.00
N LEU A 204 -9.62 14.57 5.91
CA LEU A 204 -8.86 13.76 6.86
C LEU A 204 -7.91 12.77 6.16
N LYS A 205 -8.34 12.21 5.02
CA LYS A 205 -7.49 11.32 4.22
C LYS A 205 -6.33 12.06 3.57
N THR A 206 -6.49 13.33 3.21
CA THR A 206 -5.38 14.17 2.71
C THR A 206 -4.40 14.52 3.83
N GLU A 207 -4.88 14.96 4.99
CA GLU A 207 -4.03 15.25 6.15
C GLU A 207 -3.22 14.01 6.59
N LEU A 208 -3.85 12.83 6.62
CA LEU A 208 -3.18 11.58 6.95
C LEU A 208 -2.06 11.24 5.96
N ARG A 209 -2.19 11.60 4.67
CA ARG A 209 -1.10 11.43 3.69
C ARG A 209 0.05 12.39 3.93
N GLU A 210 -0.23 13.62 4.35
CA GLU A 210 0.78 14.63 4.65
C GLU A 210 1.57 14.25 5.90
N LEU A 211 0.89 13.90 7.00
CA LEU A 211 1.54 13.41 8.22
C LEU A 211 2.40 12.17 7.95
N LYS A 212 1.96 11.26 7.08
CA LYS A 212 2.79 10.11 6.65
C LYS A 212 4.04 10.52 5.90
N LYS A 213 4.05 11.62 5.14
CA LYS A 213 5.25 12.14 4.50
C LYS A 213 6.19 12.75 5.54
N GLU A 214 5.66 13.56 6.46
CA GLU A 214 6.45 14.17 7.54
C GLU A 214 7.13 13.12 8.41
N ILE A 215 6.43 12.05 8.77
CA ILE A 215 7.02 10.93 9.53
C ILE A 215 8.21 10.32 8.78
N LYS A 216 8.07 10.06 7.47
CA LYS A 216 9.18 9.52 6.65
C LYS A 216 10.39 10.45 6.61
N GLU A 217 10.16 11.76 6.53
CA GLU A 217 11.25 12.74 6.57
C GLU A 217 11.95 12.75 7.94
N VAL A 218 11.20 12.66 9.02
CA VAL A 218 11.76 12.58 10.38
C VAL A 218 12.54 11.28 10.58
N GLU A 219 12.04 10.16 10.08
CA GLU A 219 12.75 8.87 10.10
C GLU A 219 14.08 8.95 9.36
N ALA A 220 14.11 9.54 8.16
CA ALA A 220 15.34 9.74 7.40
C ALA A 220 16.34 10.68 8.14
N LYS A 221 15.85 11.77 8.74
CA LYS A 221 16.68 12.66 9.57
C LYS A 221 17.27 11.93 10.78
N ASN A 222 16.48 11.08 11.44
CA ASN A 222 16.92 10.29 12.59
C ASN A 222 17.98 9.27 12.19
N GLU A 223 17.86 8.63 11.03
CA GLU A 223 18.87 7.71 10.50
C GLU A 223 20.21 8.43 10.27
N VAL A 224 20.17 9.60 9.63
CA VAL A 224 21.37 10.44 9.44
C VAL A 224 22.02 10.81 10.78
N LEU A 225 21.23 11.20 11.77
CA LEU A 225 21.73 11.52 13.11
C LEU A 225 22.34 10.30 13.81
N ARG A 226 21.76 9.11 13.67
CA ARG A 226 22.34 7.86 14.19
C ARG A 226 23.72 7.61 13.57
N ASN A 227 23.84 7.71 12.26
CA ASN A 227 25.11 7.53 11.55
C ASN A 227 26.16 8.57 12.00
N LYS A 228 25.75 9.83 12.16
CA LYS A 228 26.64 10.89 12.66
C LYS A 228 27.12 10.61 14.09
N ASN A 229 26.24 10.14 14.95
CA ASN A 229 26.59 9.76 16.32
C ASN A 229 27.55 8.57 16.38
N GLU A 230 27.39 7.59 15.49
CA GLU A 230 28.31 6.46 15.37
C GLU A 230 29.71 6.93 14.95
N VAL A 231 29.81 7.81 13.94
CA VAL A 231 31.10 8.41 13.54
C VAL A 231 31.75 9.17 14.70
N LEU A 232 30.97 9.93 15.48
CA LEU A 232 31.48 10.64 16.65
C LEU A 232 31.96 9.68 17.75
N ARG A 233 31.26 8.57 18.00
CA ARG A 233 31.73 7.52 18.91
C ARG A 233 33.06 6.94 18.45
N ASN A 234 33.17 6.54 17.19
CA ASN A 234 34.41 6.01 16.63
C ASN A 234 35.56 7.02 16.73
N ARG A 235 35.30 8.31 16.48
CA ARG A 235 36.30 9.37 16.65
C ARG A 235 36.73 9.52 18.11
N ASN A 236 35.78 9.47 19.05
CA ASN A 236 36.09 9.56 20.48
C ASN A 236 36.94 8.38 20.94
N GLU A 237 36.62 7.15 20.52
CA GLU A 237 37.44 5.97 20.82
C GLU A 237 38.89 6.12 20.30
N VAL A 238 39.06 6.68 19.10
CA VAL A 238 40.40 6.98 18.55
C VAL A 238 41.11 8.06 19.38
N MET A 239 40.40 9.09 19.81
CA MET A 239 40.99 10.13 20.66
C MET A 239 41.40 9.58 22.03
N GLU A 240 40.57 8.73 22.64
CA GLU A 240 40.90 8.06 23.91
C GLU A 240 42.19 7.23 23.78
N LYS A 241 42.34 6.45 22.69
CA LYS A 241 43.59 5.73 22.42
C LYS A 241 44.80 6.67 22.30
N LYS A 242 44.66 7.78 21.57
CA LYS A 242 45.73 8.78 21.45
C LYS A 242 46.11 9.43 22.79
N VAL A 243 45.13 9.68 23.66
CA VAL A 243 45.38 10.21 25.00
C VAL A 243 46.20 9.21 25.82
N VAL A 244 45.86 7.92 25.78
CA VAL A 244 46.63 6.88 26.45
C VAL A 244 48.06 6.80 25.92
N ASP A 245 48.25 6.89 24.60
CA ASP A 245 49.59 6.88 24.01
C ASP A 245 50.41 8.13 24.42
N LEU A 246 49.78 9.31 24.47
CA LEU A 246 50.42 10.53 24.95
C LEU A 246 50.82 10.43 26.43
N GLN A 247 49.97 9.83 27.28
CA GLN A 247 50.29 9.59 28.69
C GLN A 247 51.52 8.68 28.85
N LYS A 248 51.64 7.63 28.04
CA LYS A 248 52.83 6.76 28.05
C LYS A 248 54.09 7.52 27.65
N ILE A 249 54.00 8.38 26.63
CA ILE A 249 55.14 9.23 26.21
C ILE A 249 55.51 10.21 27.33
N GLU A 250 54.52 10.81 28.00
CA GLU A 250 54.77 11.71 29.12
C GLU A 250 55.47 11.00 30.29
N GLU A 251 55.05 9.79 30.64
CA GLU A 251 55.71 8.96 31.65
C GLU A 251 57.16 8.65 31.24
N GLN A 252 57.40 8.25 29.99
CA GLN A 252 58.74 8.01 29.46
C GLN A 252 59.62 9.26 29.57
N LEU A 253 59.13 10.42 29.14
CA LEU A 253 59.86 11.69 29.24
C LEU A 253 60.18 12.06 30.70
N LYS A 254 59.27 11.77 31.64
CA LYS A 254 59.53 11.98 33.07
C LYS A 254 60.65 11.08 33.59
N THR A 255 60.69 9.82 33.16
CA THR A 255 61.79 8.89 33.52
C THR A 255 63.13 9.33 32.93
N GLU A 256 63.15 9.71 31.64
CA GLU A 256 64.37 10.21 30.99
C GLU A 256 64.89 11.48 31.65
N LYS A 257 64.00 12.41 32.02
CA LYS A 257 64.36 13.62 32.75
C LYS A 257 65.02 13.31 34.09
N ASN A 258 64.49 12.33 34.84
CA ASN A 258 65.10 11.91 36.10
C ASN A 258 66.49 11.30 35.88
N ASN A 259 66.65 10.47 34.85
CA ASN A 259 67.95 9.89 34.49
C ASN A 259 68.97 10.97 34.12
N ILE A 260 68.57 11.97 33.33
CA ILE A 260 69.44 13.11 32.98
C ILE A 260 69.86 13.87 34.23
N ASN A 261 68.93 14.15 35.15
CA ASN A 261 69.24 14.84 36.41
C ASN A 261 70.21 14.03 37.27
N GLU A 262 70.06 12.71 37.34
CA GLU A 262 70.98 11.83 38.07
C GLU A 262 72.38 11.84 37.43
N VAL A 263 72.47 11.74 36.10
CA VAL A 263 73.75 11.84 35.37
C VAL A 263 74.39 13.20 35.59
N ALA A 264 73.62 14.29 35.55
CA ALA A 264 74.11 15.63 35.81
C ALA A 264 74.69 15.75 37.23
N ALA A 265 74.00 15.22 38.24
CA ALA A 265 74.49 15.20 39.63
C ALA A 265 75.77 14.35 39.77
N LYS A 266 75.84 13.18 39.16
CA LYS A 266 77.05 12.33 39.13
C LYS A 266 78.22 13.05 38.48
N ASN A 267 77.99 13.72 37.35
CA ASN A 267 79.00 14.50 36.65
C ASN A 267 79.49 15.68 37.50
N GLU A 268 78.61 16.37 38.24
CA GLU A 268 79.00 17.45 39.14
C GLU A 268 79.94 16.97 40.25
N VAL A 269 79.63 15.82 40.87
CA VAL A 269 80.48 15.21 41.90
C VAL A 269 81.82 14.76 41.32
N LEU A 270 81.82 14.11 40.16
CA LEU A 270 83.05 13.69 39.48
C LEU A 270 83.94 14.90 39.16
N LEU A 271 83.39 15.97 38.60
CA LEU A 271 84.12 17.19 38.30
C LEU A 271 84.73 17.82 39.56
N LYS A 272 83.96 17.91 40.66
CA LYS A 272 84.47 18.38 41.95
C LYS A 272 85.64 17.54 42.43
N ASN A 273 85.55 16.21 42.33
CA ASN A 273 86.63 15.30 42.72
C ASN A 273 87.88 15.48 41.85
N TYR A 274 87.73 15.58 40.53
CA TYR A 274 88.84 15.84 39.61
C TYR A 274 89.51 17.18 39.88
N ILE A 275 88.73 18.24 40.11
CA ILE A 275 89.25 19.57 40.46
C ILE A 275 90.00 19.50 41.79
N ASN A 276 89.43 18.86 42.81
CA ASN A 276 90.07 18.74 44.12
C ASN A 276 91.40 17.97 44.04
N ASP A 277 91.45 16.86 43.30
CA ASP A 277 92.70 16.10 43.06
C ASP A 277 93.74 16.94 42.31
N ALA A 278 93.33 17.67 41.27
CA ALA A 278 94.22 18.58 40.54
C ALA A 278 94.74 19.72 41.44
N VAL A 279 93.88 20.31 42.29
CA VAL A 279 94.27 21.34 43.26
C VAL A 279 95.25 20.78 44.29
N ALA A 280 94.99 19.58 44.83
CA ALA A 280 95.89 18.92 45.77
C ALA A 280 97.26 18.64 45.15
N LYS A 281 97.31 18.12 43.91
CA LYS A 281 98.55 17.93 43.16
C LYS A 281 99.28 19.25 42.93
N ASN A 282 98.56 20.30 42.55
CA ASN A 282 99.14 21.64 42.38
C ASN A 282 99.71 22.20 43.69
N GLU A 283 99.07 21.93 44.83
CA GLU A 283 99.60 22.37 46.13
C GLU A 283 100.89 21.62 46.50
N VAL A 284 100.97 20.32 46.24
CA VAL A 284 102.21 19.53 46.40
C VAL A 284 103.32 20.07 45.51
N LEU A 285 103.03 20.35 44.23
CA LEU A 285 103.99 20.97 43.31
C LEU A 285 104.43 22.35 43.80
N ARG A 286 103.51 23.16 44.35
CA ARG A 286 103.84 24.47 44.92
C ARG A 286 104.83 24.35 46.07
N LYS A 287 104.57 23.45 47.04
CA LYS A 287 105.49 23.18 48.16
C LYS A 287 106.85 22.69 47.68
N ARG A 288 106.88 21.83 46.65
CA ARG A 288 108.12 21.35 46.04
C ARG A 288 108.92 22.47 45.36
N ASN A 289 108.24 23.38 44.67
CA ASN A 289 108.88 24.56 44.09
C ASN A 289 109.43 25.49 45.19
N GLU A 290 108.68 25.73 46.27
CA GLU A 290 109.17 26.51 47.42
C GLU A 290 110.42 25.87 48.07
N GLU A 291 110.48 24.52 48.16
CA GLU A 291 111.69 23.80 48.61
C GLU A 291 112.87 23.95 47.65
N LEU A 292 112.60 23.85 46.34
CA LEU A 292 113.62 24.02 45.31
C LEU A 292 114.16 25.44 45.32
N ASP A 293 113.32 26.45 45.47
CA ASP A 293 113.73 27.85 45.59
C ASP A 293 114.65 28.07 46.79
N LYS A 294 114.34 27.47 47.96
CA LYS A 294 115.24 27.50 49.12
C LYS A 294 116.59 26.86 48.83
N LYS A 295 116.60 25.68 48.19
CA LYS A 295 117.85 25.01 47.79
C LYS A 295 118.64 25.82 46.79
N VAL A 296 117.98 26.52 45.86
CA VAL A 296 118.64 27.43 44.92
C VAL A 296 119.30 28.57 45.67
N VAL A 297 118.63 29.16 46.67
CA VAL A 297 119.23 30.21 47.52
C VAL A 297 120.42 29.67 48.31
N ASP A 298 120.31 28.48 48.91
CA ASP A 298 121.43 27.85 49.63
C ASP A 298 122.62 27.60 48.70
N LEU A 299 122.37 27.06 47.50
CA LEU A 299 123.40 26.83 46.50
C LEU A 299 124.04 28.15 46.03
N GLN A 300 123.25 29.21 45.81
CA GLN A 300 123.76 30.53 45.49
C GLN A 300 124.66 31.08 46.60
N MET A 301 124.29 30.91 47.87
CA MET A 301 125.15 31.30 48.99
C MET A 301 126.47 30.50 49.01
N THR A 302 126.42 29.20 48.76
CA THR A 302 127.65 28.39 48.66
C THR A 302 128.50 28.76 47.45
N GLU A 303 127.88 29.14 46.33
CA GLU A 303 128.57 29.63 45.14
C GLU A 303 129.29 30.94 45.45
N GLU A 304 128.65 31.87 46.15
CA GLU A 304 129.25 33.12 46.60
C GLU A 304 130.37 32.90 47.64
N GLU A 305 130.21 31.97 48.58
CA GLU A 305 131.29 31.56 49.50
C GLU A 305 132.49 30.95 48.76
N LEU A 306 132.23 30.11 47.75
CA LEU A 306 133.28 29.53 46.93
C LEU A 306 133.97 30.59 46.07
N LYS A 307 133.23 31.55 45.49
CA LYS A 307 133.82 32.71 44.78
C LYS A 307 134.74 33.49 45.70
N LYS A 308 134.32 33.78 46.94
CA LYS A 308 135.15 34.47 47.93
C LYS A 308 136.41 33.68 48.30
N LYS A 309 136.31 32.35 48.45
CA LYS A 309 137.49 31.49 48.64
C LYS A 309 138.41 31.46 47.42
N ILE A 310 137.86 31.49 46.21
CA ILE A 310 138.66 31.61 44.98
C ILE A 310 139.36 32.96 44.93
N GLU A 311 138.74 34.05 45.39
CA GLU A 311 139.40 35.36 45.53
C GLU A 311 140.51 35.33 46.58
N GLU A 312 140.32 34.67 47.72
CA GLU A 312 141.36 34.47 48.75
C GLU A 312 142.53 33.63 48.22
N VAL A 313 142.26 32.50 47.56
CA VAL A 313 143.28 31.67 46.89
C VAL A 313 143.96 32.46 45.77
N GLY A 314 143.22 33.28 45.01
CA GLY A 314 143.78 34.17 44.00
C GLY A 314 144.69 35.26 44.60
N ALA A 315 144.40 35.73 45.82
CA ALA A 315 145.27 36.64 46.56
C ALA A 315 146.53 35.94 47.09
N GLU A 316 146.43 34.69 47.54
CA GLU A 316 147.59 33.84 47.89
C GLU A 316 148.47 33.52 46.66
N ASP A 317 147.84 33.24 45.50
CA ASP A 317 148.50 33.01 44.22
C ASP A 317 149.18 34.29 43.69
N LYS A 318 148.64 35.49 44.03
CA LYS A 318 149.28 36.78 43.74
C LYS A 318 150.55 37.01 44.58
N VAL A 319 150.55 36.65 45.87
CA VAL A 319 151.74 36.73 46.74
C VAL A 319 152.82 35.71 46.30
N LEU A 320 152.43 34.56 45.75
CA LEU A 320 153.35 33.60 45.15
C LEU A 320 153.90 34.06 43.79
N ARG A 321 153.10 34.76 42.97
CA ARG A 321 153.56 35.36 41.71
C ARG A 321 154.54 36.51 41.91
N GLU A 322 154.33 37.38 42.91
CA GLU A 322 155.27 38.46 43.24
C GLU A 322 156.63 37.92 43.75
N ASN A 323 156.66 36.73 44.35
CA ASN A 323 157.91 36.05 44.74
C ASN A 323 158.58 35.26 43.59
N ASN A 324 157.82 34.83 42.59
CA ASN A 324 158.35 34.12 41.41
C ASN A 324 158.77 35.07 40.26
N GLU A 325 158.38 36.35 40.27
CA GLU A 325 158.79 37.35 39.28
C GLU A 325 160.27 37.80 39.40
N ALA A 326 161.02 37.29 40.38
CA ALA A 326 162.47 37.46 40.49
C ALA A 326 163.30 36.35 39.78
N MET A 327 162.67 35.30 39.23
CA MET A 327 163.33 34.22 38.47
C MET A 327 162.93 34.23 36.99
N GLU A 328 163.41 35.29 36.33
CA GLU A 328 163.69 35.37 34.90
C GLU A 328 162.54 35.63 33.90
N LYS A 329 162.50 36.90 33.46
CA LYS A 329 162.74 37.28 32.06
C LYS A 329 162.97 36.11 31.09
N LYS A 330 161.91 35.65 30.42
CA LYS A 330 161.93 35.36 28.97
C LYS A 330 160.56 34.93 28.46
N PHE A 331 160.24 35.46 27.28
CA PHE A 331 159.18 35.08 26.34
C PHE A 331 157.79 35.72 26.49
N PHE A 332 157.53 36.54 25.47
CA PHE A 332 156.33 37.22 25.03
C PHE A 332 155.31 36.22 24.45
N LEU A 333 154.00 36.41 24.64
CA LEU A 333 153.00 36.55 23.56
C LEU A 333 151.54 36.69 24.03
N LEU A 334 150.79 37.30 23.11
CA LEU A 334 149.49 37.96 23.15
C LEU A 334 148.28 37.00 22.95
N GLN A 335 147.20 37.25 23.70
CA GLN A 335 145.80 37.48 23.24
C GLN A 335 144.87 36.40 22.58
N VAL A 336 143.63 36.32 23.16
CA VAL A 336 142.23 36.14 22.62
C VAL A 336 141.73 34.83 21.95
N PRO A 337 140.38 34.60 21.83
CA PRO A 337 139.68 33.38 22.27
C PRO A 337 139.06 32.59 21.08
N LEU A 338 138.10 31.72 21.36
CA LEU A 338 137.81 30.58 20.51
C LEU A 338 136.32 30.20 20.38
N SER A 339 135.80 30.31 19.16
CA SER A 339 134.60 29.64 18.65
C SER A 339 134.82 29.31 17.16
N GLY A 340 134.31 28.19 16.65
CA GLY A 340 134.36 27.84 15.22
C GLY A 340 133.28 26.82 14.79
N GLN A 341 132.68 27.03 13.62
CA GLN A 341 131.86 26.07 12.86
C GLN A 341 132.66 25.58 11.64
N CYS A 342 132.56 24.30 11.26
CA CYS A 342 133.25 23.72 10.10
C CYS A 342 132.27 23.50 8.93
N GLN A 343 132.57 24.04 7.75
CA GLN A 343 131.78 23.88 6.51
C GLN A 343 132.73 23.52 5.36
N GLY A 344 132.47 22.42 4.63
CA GLY A 344 133.24 22.03 3.44
C GLY A 344 132.47 22.38 2.16
N ILE A 345 133.16 22.98 1.18
CA ILE A 345 132.61 23.39 -0.12
C ILE A 345 133.03 22.33 -1.17
N SER A 346 132.11 22.01 -2.10
CA SER A 346 132.35 21.13 -3.25
C SER A 346 132.28 21.97 -4.53
N ASP A 347 133.44 22.24 -5.12
CA ASP A 347 133.62 23.08 -6.31
C ASP A 347 133.46 22.30 -7.64
N GLY A 348 133.09 21.01 -7.57
CA GLY A 348 132.86 20.17 -8.75
C GLY A 348 134.12 19.59 -9.42
N GLN A 349 135.33 19.85 -8.92
CA GLN A 349 136.59 19.21 -9.40
C GLN A 349 137.52 18.68 -8.30
N SER A 350 137.34 19.04 -7.04
CA SER A 350 138.06 18.42 -5.92
C SER A 350 137.20 18.46 -4.66
N LEU A 351 137.29 17.42 -3.84
CA LEU A 351 136.64 17.37 -2.52
C LEU A 351 137.70 17.61 -1.46
N SER A 352 137.56 18.71 -0.72
CA SER A 352 138.40 19.03 0.43
C SER A 352 137.56 19.11 1.70
N LEU A 353 138.05 18.46 2.75
CA LEU A 353 137.45 18.50 4.09
C LEU A 353 138.53 18.98 5.06
N THR A 354 138.26 20.09 5.73
CA THR A 354 139.18 20.71 6.68
C THR A 354 138.50 20.80 8.04
N PHE A 355 139.14 20.23 9.06
CA PHE A 355 138.72 20.40 10.46
C PHE A 355 139.72 21.30 11.17
N GLU A 356 139.22 22.31 11.87
CA GLU A 356 140.05 23.20 12.70
C GLU A 356 139.84 22.82 14.18
N ALA A 357 140.79 22.09 14.76
CA ALA A 357 140.80 21.73 16.18
C ALA A 357 141.76 22.66 16.93
N LYS A 358 141.24 23.50 17.83
CA LYS A 358 142.01 24.65 18.33
C LYS A 358 142.68 24.43 19.69
N LEU A 359 143.08 23.19 19.98
CA LEU A 359 143.96 22.84 21.13
C LEU A 359 145.21 22.03 20.73
N SER A 360 145.46 21.79 19.44
CA SER A 360 146.75 21.37 18.90
C SER A 360 146.79 21.66 17.40
N PHE A 361 147.72 22.49 16.94
CA PHE A 361 147.90 22.89 15.54
C PHE A 361 148.25 21.67 14.63
N SER A 362 147.24 20.91 14.23
CA SER A 362 147.35 19.83 13.26
C SER A 362 146.18 19.91 12.29
N PHE A 363 146.47 20.25 11.04
CA PHE A 363 145.50 20.26 9.95
C PHE A 363 145.45 18.87 9.33
N LEU A 364 144.26 18.27 9.28
CA LEU A 364 144.02 17.10 8.44
C LEU A 364 143.29 17.55 7.19
N GLN A 365 143.97 17.49 6.04
CA GLN A 365 143.37 17.79 4.74
C GLN A 365 143.29 16.50 3.92
N LEU A 366 142.06 16.10 3.58
CA LEU A 366 141.80 15.01 2.65
C LEU A 366 141.49 15.62 1.28
N CYS A 367 142.34 15.34 0.29
CA CYS A 367 142.10 15.75 -1.10
C CYS A 367 141.80 14.50 -1.93
N ILE A 368 140.57 14.39 -2.42
CA ILE A 368 140.17 13.36 -3.38
C ILE A 368 139.88 14.05 -4.71
N ASP A 369 140.59 13.65 -5.76
CA ASP A 369 140.36 14.13 -7.11
C ASP A 369 139.19 13.37 -7.74
N SER A 370 138.06 14.06 -7.88
CA SER A 370 136.81 13.49 -8.38
C SER A 370 136.85 13.10 -9.86
N SER A 371 137.89 13.48 -10.61
CA SER A 371 138.06 13.08 -12.01
C SER A 371 138.64 11.66 -12.18
N VAL A 372 139.30 11.12 -11.14
CA VAL A 372 140.06 9.86 -11.22
C VAL A 372 139.86 8.90 -10.04
N GLU A 373 139.35 9.39 -8.91
CA GLU A 373 139.14 8.64 -7.68
C GLU A 373 137.71 8.81 -7.16
N GLN A 374 137.06 7.70 -6.80
CA GLN A 374 135.70 7.70 -6.27
C GLN A 374 135.69 7.15 -4.86
N LEU A 375 135.08 7.90 -3.95
CA LEU A 375 134.86 7.47 -2.58
C LEU A 375 133.74 6.41 -2.55
N LEU A 376 134.08 5.21 -2.07
CA LEU A 376 133.20 4.04 -2.04
C LEU A 376 132.44 3.95 -0.72
N SER A 377 133.11 4.18 0.41
CA SER A 377 132.49 4.16 1.73
C SER A 377 133.28 4.95 2.76
N ILE A 378 132.60 5.26 3.87
CA ILE A 378 133.21 5.90 5.04
C ILE A 378 132.88 5.07 6.26
N SER A 379 133.90 4.73 7.03
CA SER A 379 133.75 3.99 8.28
C SER A 379 133.95 4.92 9.47
N LEU A 380 132.95 4.94 10.35
CA LEU A 380 132.86 5.77 11.54
C LEU A 380 132.81 4.88 12.78
N THR A 381 133.66 5.14 13.77
CA THR A 381 133.56 4.45 15.08
C THR A 381 133.10 5.43 16.13
N TYR A 382 132.03 5.05 16.84
CA TYR A 382 131.50 5.81 17.97
C TYR A 382 131.93 5.17 19.28
N GLY A 383 132.59 5.95 20.14
CA GLY A 383 132.95 5.55 21.50
C GLY A 383 132.37 6.51 22.52
N ASP A 384 132.24 6.04 23.76
CA ASP A 384 131.85 6.86 24.89
C ASP A 384 133.12 7.30 25.64
N ILE A 385 133.37 8.61 25.69
CA ILE A 385 134.40 9.20 26.54
C ILE A 385 133.69 10.09 27.54
N SER A 386 133.79 9.75 28.83
CA SER A 386 133.26 10.56 29.93
C SER A 386 131.75 10.90 29.80
N GLY A 387 130.94 9.99 29.27
CA GLY A 387 129.49 10.13 29.10
C GLY A 387 129.06 10.83 27.81
N MET A 388 130.01 11.21 26.94
CA MET A 388 129.74 11.79 25.64
C MET A 388 130.01 10.77 24.53
N ARG A 389 129.01 10.51 23.69
CA ARG A 389 129.16 9.67 22.50
C ARG A 389 129.81 10.48 21.38
N LEU A 390 131.07 10.18 21.09
CA LEU A 390 131.91 10.93 20.15
C LEU A 390 132.37 10.02 19.01
N ILE A 391 132.76 10.63 17.88
CA ILE A 391 133.46 9.90 16.81
C ILE A 391 134.92 9.74 17.22
N THR A 392 135.33 8.50 17.47
CA THR A 392 136.67 8.15 17.98
C THR A 392 137.61 7.62 16.90
N LEU A 393 137.07 7.25 15.74
CA LEU A 393 137.82 6.81 14.57
C LEU A 393 137.08 7.13 13.28
N LEU A 394 137.80 7.67 12.29
CA LEU A 394 137.28 7.96 10.96
C LEU A 394 138.19 7.37 9.88
N SER A 395 137.64 6.59 8.95
CA SER A 395 138.35 6.04 7.79
C SER A 395 137.55 6.26 6.51
N PHE A 396 138.23 6.61 5.43
CA PHE A 396 137.65 6.80 4.10
C PHE A 396 138.20 5.73 3.17
N TYR A 397 137.32 5.15 2.35
CA TYR A 397 137.67 4.12 1.39
C TYR A 397 137.32 4.59 -0.01
N SER A 398 138.29 4.64 -0.90
CA SER A 398 138.09 4.92 -2.32
C SER A 398 138.43 3.70 -3.17
N ASN A 399 138.12 3.78 -4.46
CA ASN A 399 138.56 2.79 -5.45
C ASN A 399 140.08 2.78 -5.70
N ARG A 400 140.85 3.72 -5.10
CA ARG A 400 142.31 3.80 -5.23
C ARG A 400 143.07 3.57 -3.93
N ALA A 401 142.53 4.02 -2.79
CA ALA A 401 143.24 4.02 -1.52
C ALA A 401 142.29 4.01 -0.32
N ARG A 402 142.88 3.72 0.85
CA ARG A 402 142.25 3.93 2.15
C ARG A 402 142.94 5.10 2.84
N TYR A 403 142.16 6.08 3.31
CA TYR A 403 142.63 7.20 4.10
C TYR A 403 142.18 7.07 5.56
N GLY A 404 143.09 7.31 6.50
CA GLY A 404 142.90 7.00 7.92
C GLY A 404 143.36 5.57 8.28
N PRO A 405 143.14 5.11 9.52
CA PRO A 405 142.19 5.66 10.47
C PRO A 405 142.69 6.91 11.20
N TYR A 406 141.83 7.92 11.29
CA TYR A 406 142.08 9.15 12.05
C TYR A 406 141.36 9.05 13.40
N GLY A 407 142.12 9.02 14.50
CA GLY A 407 141.60 8.89 15.87
C GLY A 407 142.22 7.72 16.65
N THR A 408 141.69 7.44 17.84
CA THR A 408 142.23 6.46 18.82
C THR A 408 141.54 5.10 18.80
N GLY A 409 140.37 4.96 18.16
CA GLY A 409 139.89 3.64 17.70
C GLY A 409 139.27 2.72 18.74
N PHE A 410 138.41 3.24 19.63
CA PHE A 410 137.62 2.40 20.55
C PHE A 410 136.12 2.72 20.41
N GLY A 411 135.28 1.68 20.53
CA GLY A 411 133.83 1.78 20.40
C GLY A 411 133.25 0.93 19.26
N SER A 412 132.03 1.25 18.82
CA SER A 412 131.31 0.50 17.78
C SER A 412 131.42 1.16 16.41
N THR A 413 131.84 0.40 15.40
CA THR A 413 132.05 0.87 14.03
C THR A 413 130.80 0.69 13.17
N VAL A 414 130.47 1.71 12.38
CA VAL A 414 129.39 1.75 11.39
C VAL A 414 129.98 2.24 10.06
N SER A 415 129.63 1.59 8.96
CA SER A 415 130.05 2.00 7.61
C SER A 415 128.88 2.63 6.86
N ILE A 416 129.16 3.76 6.19
CA ILE A 416 128.25 4.44 5.27
C ILE A 416 128.70 4.10 3.86
N PRO A 417 127.93 3.28 3.11
CA PRO A 417 128.20 3.02 1.69
C PRO A 417 127.82 4.25 0.84
N ILE A 418 128.72 4.66 -0.05
CA ILE A 418 128.55 5.79 -0.99
C ILE A 418 128.59 5.29 -2.45
N GLU A 419 128.96 4.02 -2.66
CA GLU A 419 129.01 3.36 -3.95
C GLU A 419 127.70 3.55 -4.74
N GLY A 420 127.82 3.99 -6.00
CA GLY A 420 126.67 4.27 -6.88
C GLY A 420 126.08 5.68 -6.77
N SER A 421 126.52 6.51 -5.82
CA SER A 421 126.09 7.92 -5.67
C SER A 421 127.20 8.91 -6.04
N VAL A 422 126.84 10.16 -6.34
CA VAL A 422 127.81 11.25 -6.50
C VAL A 422 127.91 11.99 -5.17
N LEU A 423 129.11 12.08 -4.62
CA LEU A 423 129.37 12.81 -3.37
C LEU A 423 129.23 14.33 -3.63
N ALA A 424 128.27 14.97 -2.97
CA ALA A 424 127.97 16.41 -3.10
C ALA A 424 128.63 17.26 -1.99
N GLY A 425 129.07 16.64 -0.89
CA GLY A 425 129.80 17.32 0.18
C GLY A 425 129.74 16.59 1.52
N PHE A 426 130.29 17.21 2.55
CA PHE A 426 130.30 16.71 3.92
C PHE A 426 129.71 17.74 4.87
N HIS A 427 129.12 17.27 5.96
CA HIS A 427 128.66 18.14 7.04
C HIS A 427 128.98 17.50 8.39
N GLY A 428 129.14 18.31 9.44
CA GLY A 428 129.45 17.80 10.76
C GLY A 428 129.42 18.90 11.81
N ARG A 429 129.51 18.50 13.07
CA ARG A 429 129.68 19.41 14.21
C ARG A 429 130.93 19.00 14.98
N ALA A 430 131.75 19.97 15.29
CA ALA A 430 132.94 19.79 16.11
C ALA A 430 132.98 20.87 17.20
N GLY A 431 133.45 20.46 18.38
CA GLY A 431 133.82 21.32 19.50
C GLY A 431 135.27 21.06 19.89
N LEU A 432 135.50 20.56 21.10
CA LEU A 432 136.81 20.01 21.49
C LEU A 432 137.13 18.68 20.77
N TYR A 433 136.09 17.94 20.39
CA TYR A 433 136.14 16.68 19.66
C TYR A 433 135.16 16.71 18.47
N LEU A 434 135.24 15.70 17.58
CA LEU A 434 134.29 15.54 16.48
C LEU A 434 133.01 14.86 17.01
N ASP A 435 131.94 15.64 17.15
CA ASP A 435 130.67 15.18 17.73
C ASP A 435 129.79 14.45 16.71
N SER A 436 129.77 14.96 15.47
CA SER A 436 128.97 14.37 14.39
C SER A 436 129.61 14.57 13.02
N PHE A 437 129.40 13.59 12.15
CA PHE A 437 129.88 13.60 10.77
C PHE A 437 128.82 12.98 9.86
N GLY A 438 128.60 13.60 8.72
CA GLY A 438 127.61 13.21 7.74
C GLY A 438 128.05 13.57 6.32
N VAL A 439 127.37 12.95 5.37
CA VAL A 439 127.71 13.00 3.95
C VAL A 439 126.48 13.46 3.18
N LEU A 440 126.66 14.41 2.28
CA LEU A 440 125.66 14.82 1.31
C LEU A 440 125.92 14.08 0.01
N VAL A 441 124.95 13.27 -0.43
CA VAL A 441 125.02 12.53 -1.69
C VAL A 441 123.94 13.03 -2.65
N ALA A 442 124.29 13.15 -3.92
CA ALA A 442 123.36 13.38 -5.01
C ALA A 442 123.13 12.07 -5.78
N PRO A 443 121.89 11.80 -6.22
CA PRO A 443 121.62 10.64 -7.08
C PRO A 443 122.40 10.78 -8.38
N LYS A 444 123.13 9.73 -8.76
CA LYS A 444 123.85 9.69 -10.04
C LYS A 444 122.80 9.67 -11.15
N VAL A 445 122.57 10.83 -11.79
CA VAL A 445 121.70 10.90 -12.97
C VAL A 445 122.36 10.07 -14.06
N LEU A 446 121.80 8.89 -14.33
CA LEU A 446 122.20 8.04 -15.45
C LEU A 446 121.76 8.73 -16.75
N SER A 447 122.54 9.69 -17.22
CA SER A 447 122.43 10.18 -18.59
C SER A 447 123.02 9.15 -19.53
N SER A 448 122.22 8.14 -19.85
CA SER A 448 122.44 7.22 -20.96
C SER A 448 122.58 8.01 -22.26
N SER A 449 123.74 7.93 -22.92
CA SER A 449 123.80 8.26 -24.34
C SER A 449 125.01 7.60 -25.02
N HIS A 450 124.69 6.83 -26.06
CA HIS A 450 125.52 6.39 -27.19
C HIS A 450 126.45 5.18 -27.01
N LYS A 451 126.45 4.16 -27.88
CA LYS A 451 125.53 3.60 -28.91
C LYS A 451 126.35 2.45 -29.56
N PHE A 452 125.76 1.24 -29.66
CA PHE A 452 126.03 0.13 -30.61
C PHE A 452 127.50 -0.39 -30.76
N VAL A 453 127.79 -1.69 -30.86
CA VAL A 453 127.36 -2.70 -31.85
C VAL A 453 127.74 -4.11 -31.34
N LEU A 454 126.88 -5.09 -31.70
CA LEU A 454 126.87 -6.56 -31.49
C LEU A 454 126.41 -7.08 -30.13
#